data_AF-A0A958E824-F1
#
_entry.id   AF-A0A958E824-F1
#
_cell.length_a   1.000
_cell.length_b   1.000
_cell.length_c   1.000
_cell.angle_alpha   90.00
_cell.angle_beta   90.00
_cell.angle_gamma   90.00
#
_symmetry.space_group_name_H-M   'P 1'
#
loop_
_entity.id
_entity.type
_entity.pdbx_description
1 polymer ?
#
loop_
_entity_poly.entity_id
_entity_poly.type
_entity_poly.pdbx_seq_one_letter_code
_entity_poly.pdbx_strand_id
1 'polypeptide(L)' 'RQIAMYLARKHTDLSFPELGDRFGGKDHTTIMHGVSKVQNELKINENLQNTISAIEKNILHQ' A
#
# COMPACT_ATOMS: atom_id res chain seq x y z
N ARG A 1 -2.13 -7.97 2.22
CA ARG A 1 -2.66 -7.44 0.93
C ARG A 1 -2.79 -5.92 0.93
N GLN A 2 -3.53 -5.30 1.86
CA GLN A 2 -3.72 -3.84 1.87
C GLN A 2 -2.41 -3.05 2.04
N ILE A 3 -1.51 -3.50 2.92
CA ILE A 3 -0.16 -2.91 3.08
C ILE A 3 0.61 -2.92 1.75
N ALA A 4 0.55 -4.02 1.00
CA ALA A 4 1.20 -4.11 -0.32
C ALA A 4 0.57 -3.13 -1.34
N MET A 5 -0.76 -2.96 -1.33
CA MET A 5 -1.45 -1.97 -2.18
C MET A 5 -1.02 -0.54 -1.84
N TYR A 6 -0.93 -0.22 -0.54
CA TYR A 6 -0.43 1.07 -0.06
C TYR A 6 1.01 1.33 -0.49
N LEU A 7 1.91 0.37 -0.26
CA LEU A 7 3.32 0.49 -0.63
C LEU A 7 3.50 0.63 -2.15
N ALA A 8 2.79 -0.17 -2.94
CA ALA A 8 2.82 -0.06 -4.39
C ALA A 8 2.33 1.32 -4.85
N ARG A 9 1.23 1.84 -4.27
CA ARG A 9 0.75 3.19 -4.61
C ARG A 9 1.69 4.31 -4.17
N LYS A 10 2.44 4.12 -3.08
CA LYS A 10 3.37 5.11 -2.52
C LYS A 10 4.70 5.18 -3.29
N HIS A 11 5.20 4.03 -3.75
CA HIS A 11 6.53 3.92 -4.36
C HIS A 11 6.51 3.69 -5.87
N THR A 12 5.33 3.73 -6.50
CA THR A 12 5.20 3.66 -7.96
C THR A 12 4.24 4.73 -8.47
N ASP A 13 4.42 5.14 -9.72
CA ASP A 13 3.54 6.10 -10.40
C ASP A 13 2.31 5.44 -11.04
N LEU A 14 2.03 4.18 -10.69
CA LEU A 14 0.89 3.44 -11.22
C LEU A 14 -0.44 4.02 -10.72
N SER A 15 -1.39 4.10 -11.64
CA SER A 15 -2.77 4.47 -11.33
C SER A 15 -3.51 3.35 -10.57
N PHE A 16 -4.63 3.67 -9.92
CA PHE A 16 -5.44 2.67 -9.22
C PHE A 16 -5.96 1.53 -10.12
N PRO A 17 -6.38 1.79 -11.39
CA PRO A 17 -6.70 0.73 -12.34
C PRO A 17 -5.50 -0.18 -12.64
N GLU A 18 -4.34 0.38 -12.95
CA GLU A 18 -3.14 -0.41 -13.26
C GLU A 18 -2.69 -1.26 -12.07
N LEU A 19 -2.77 -0.72 -10.85
CA LEU A 19 -2.55 -1.49 -9.63
C LEU A 19 -3.58 -2.62 -9.51
N GLY A 20 -4.86 -2.33 -9.81
CA GLY A 20 -5.93 -3.33 -9.83
C GLY A 20 -5.58 -4.55 -10.67
N ASP A 21 -5.12 -4.31 -11.90
CA ASP A 21 -4.67 -5.36 -12.83
C ASP A 21 -3.50 -6.17 -12.25
N ARG A 22 -2.48 -5.48 -11.71
CA ARG A 22 -1.30 -6.11 -11.07
C ARG A 22 -1.64 -6.92 -9.82
N PHE A 23 -2.73 -6.56 -9.12
CA PHE A 23 -3.22 -7.27 -7.94
C PHE A 23 -4.24 -8.38 -8.27
N GLY A 24 -4.24 -8.87 -9.52
CA GLY A 24 -5.03 -10.01 -9.99
C GLY A 24 -6.38 -9.60 -10.58
N GLY A 25 -6.43 -8.50 -11.33
CA GLY A 25 -7.66 -7.98 -11.95
C GLY A 25 -8.68 -7.48 -10.92
N LYS A 26 -8.19 -6.86 -9.83
CA LYS A 26 -9.06 -6.27 -8.81
C LYS A 26 -9.63 -4.94 -9.28
N ASP A 27 -10.89 -4.66 -8.93
CA ASP A 27 -11.48 -3.34 -9.12
C ASP A 27 -10.63 -2.25 -8.49
N HIS A 28 -10.44 -1.15 -9.22
CA HIS A 28 -9.67 0.02 -8.77
C HIS A 28 -10.19 0.57 -7.43
N THR A 29 -11.50 0.48 -7.17
CA THR A 29 -12.12 0.86 -5.90
C THR A 29 -11.61 -0.01 -4.75
N THR A 30 -11.38 -1.30 -4.96
CA THR A 30 -10.78 -2.20 -3.96
C THR A 30 -9.38 -1.75 -3.57
N ILE A 31 -8.58 -1.33 -4.56
CA ILE A 31 -7.24 -0.79 -4.31
C ILE A 31 -7.34 0.52 -3.53
N MET A 32 -8.23 1.43 -3.95
CA MET A 32 -8.47 2.70 -3.27
C MET A 32 -8.89 2.51 -1.80
N HIS A 33 -9.84 1.60 -1.54
CA HIS A 33 -10.27 1.26 -0.17
C HIS A 33 -9.12 0.66 0.65
N GLY A 34 -8.32 -0.24 0.07
CA GLY A 34 -7.17 -0.83 0.74
C GLY A 34 -6.12 0.20 1.13
N VAL A 35 -5.80 1.11 0.21
CA VAL A 35 -4.84 2.21 0.42
C VAL A 35 -5.35 3.18 1.49
N SER A 36 -6.61 3.63 1.36
CA SER A 36 -7.22 4.57 2.31
C SER A 36 -7.31 3.98 3.72
N LYS A 37 -7.66 2.68 3.85
CA LYS A 37 -7.69 2.00 5.14
C LYS A 37 -6.32 2.00 5.82
N VAL A 38 -5.26 1.63 5.10
CA VAL A 38 -3.90 1.64 5.66
C VAL A 38 -3.44 3.06 6.01
N GLN A 39 -3.76 4.06 5.17
CA GLN A 39 -3.46 5.46 5.48
C GLN A 39 -4.13 5.95 6.76
N ASN A 40 -5.37 5.54 7.02
CA ASN A 40 -6.08 5.92 8.24
C ASN A 40 -5.52 5.18 9.46
N GLU A 41 -5.21 3.89 9.33
CA GLU A 41 -4.60 3.13 10.43
C GLU A 41 -3.20 3.66 10.78
N LEU A 42 -2.41 4.09 9.79
CA LEU A 42 -1.10 4.69 10.00
C LEU A 42 -1.12 5.95 10.87
N LYS A 43 -2.23 6.70 10.88
CA LYS A 43 -2.37 7.92 11.70
C LYS A 43 -2.56 7.64 13.19
N ILE A 44 -3.01 6.43 13.53
CA ILE A 44 -3.42 6.07 14.89
C ILE A 44 -2.63 4.90 15.48
N ASN A 45 -1.92 4.13 14.63
CA ASN A 45 -1.23 2.92 15.03
C ASN A 45 0.27 3.02 14.75
N GLU A 46 1.03 3.40 15.79
CA GLU A 46 2.49 3.51 15.73
C GLU A 46 3.16 2.16 15.44
N ASN A 47 2.59 1.03 15.90
CA ASN A 47 3.14 -0.30 15.58
C ASN A 47 3.03 -0.61 14.09
N LEU A 48 1.93 -0.22 13.46
CA LEU A 48 1.76 -0.37 12.00
C LEU A 48 2.76 0.53 11.26
N GLN A 49 2.98 1.75 11.74
CA GLN A 49 3.97 2.67 11.17
C GLN A 49 5.39 2.09 11.24
N ASN A 50 5.78 1.54 12.39
CA ASN A 50 7.07 0.88 12.56
C ASN A 50 7.22 -0.33 11.65
N THR A 51 6.17 -1.15 11.53
CA THR A 51 6.16 -2.32 10.64
C THR A 51 6.33 -1.92 9.18
N ILE A 52 5.57 -0.91 8.72
CA ILE A 52 5.66 -0.40 7.35
C ILE A 52 7.05 0.20 7.09
N SER A 53 7.59 0.97 8.04
CA SER A 53 8.93 1.57 7.92
C SER A 53 10.03 0.50 7.82
N ALA A 54 9.91 -0.58 8.58
CA ALA A 54 10.82 -1.72 8.50
C ALA A 54 10.74 -2.43 7.14
N ILE A 55 9.52 -2.64 6.61
CA ILE A 55 9.32 -3.23 5.28
C ILE A 55 9.89 -2.32 4.19
N GLU A 56 9.61 -1.01 4.24
CA GLU A 56 10.15 -0.03 3.29
C GLU A 56 11.67 -0.03 3.27
N LYS A 57 12.31 -0.09 4.45
CA LYS A 57 13.76 -0.17 4.55
C LYS A 57 14.31 -1.42 3.85
N ASN A 58 13.66 -2.58 4.01
CA ASN A 58 14.10 -3.81 3.36
C ASN A 58 13.93 -3.80 1.84
N ILE A 59 12.91 -3.09 1.32
CA ILE A 59 12.65 -3.00 -0.13
C ILE A 59 13.55 -1.97 -0.80
N LEU A 60 13.84 -0.85 -0.12
CA LEU A 60 14.55 0.30 -0.70
C LEU A 60 16.06 0.32 -0.44
N HIS A 61 16.57 -0.45 0.54
CA HIS A 61 18.01 -0.56 0.83
C HIS A 61 18.60 -1.91 0.37
N GLN A 62 18.13 -2.46 -0.75
CA GLN A 62 18.88 -3.47 -1.49
C GLN A 62 19.84 -2.83 -2.50
#